data_AF-A0A835DVI0-F1
#
_entry.id   AF-A0A835DVI0-F1
#
_cell.length_a   1.000
_cell.length_b   1.000
_cell.length_c   1.000
_cell.angle_alpha   90.00
_cell.angle_beta   90.00
_cell.angle_gamma   90.00
#
_symmetry.space_group_name_H-M   'P 1'
#
loop_
_entity.id
_entity.type
_entity.pdbx_description
1 polymer ?
#
loop_
_entity_poly.entity_id
_entity_poly.type
_entity_poly.pdbx_seq_one_letter_code
_entity_poly.pdbx_strand_id
1 'polypeptide(L)'
;MKEITECWTPVMKMMPCAGFLTNASITEASSECCKGFKSVPDDGAAICYCHIGNGDIAKLLPGPLNFTRLYSLPKVCHDIVGLEAYAHCDPERAGVPPLTPPSPAPSSPAH
;
A
#
# COMPACT_ATOMS: atom_id res chain seq x y z
N MET A 1 11.43 11.80 12.43
CA MET A 1 10.60 11.04 11.48
C MET A 1 11.19 9.64 11.42
N LYS A 2 10.38 8.58 11.48
CA LYS A 2 10.92 7.22 11.40
C LYS A 2 11.24 6.93 9.94
N GLU A 3 12.53 6.82 9.62
CA GLU A 3 12.98 6.39 8.29
C GLU A 3 12.45 4.98 8.05
N ILE A 4 11.84 4.75 6.89
CA ILE A 4 11.33 3.44 6.49
C ILE A 4 12.29 2.84 5.48
N THR A 5 12.63 1.58 5.70
CA THR A 5 13.64 0.86 4.92
C THR A 5 13.03 -0.13 3.93
N GLU A 6 11.72 -0.38 4.01
CA GLU A 6 10.98 -1.32 3.15
C GLU A 6 9.50 -0.93 3.06
N CYS A 7 8.88 -1.18 1.91
CA CYS A 7 7.46 -0.88 1.68
C CYS A 7 6.56 -2.11 1.63
N TRP A 8 7.13 -3.31 1.71
CA TRP A 8 6.38 -4.56 1.73
C TRP A 8 5.39 -4.65 2.89
N THR A 9 5.84 -4.48 4.14
CA THR A 9 4.97 -4.63 5.31
C THR A 9 3.84 -3.60 5.33
N PRO A 10 4.09 -2.30 5.07
CA PRO A 10 3.02 -1.32 4.95
C PRO A 10 2.02 -1.66 3.84
N VAL A 11 2.49 -1.98 2.62
CA VAL A 11 1.60 -2.29 1.49
C VAL A 11 0.79 -3.56 1.72
N MET A 12 1.36 -4.56 2.40
CA MET A 12 0.64 -5.79 2.76
C MET A 12 -0.58 -5.56 3.66
N LYS A 13 -0.65 -4.44 4.39
CA LYS A 13 -1.84 -4.08 5.18
C LYS A 13 -3.05 -3.80 4.30
N MET A 14 -2.85 -3.50 3.02
CA MET A 14 -3.93 -3.30 2.04
C MET A 14 -4.44 -4.60 1.39
N MET A 15 -3.90 -5.77 1.73
CA MET A 15 -4.40 -7.04 1.17
C MET A 15 -5.90 -7.30 1.39
N PRO A 16 -6.53 -6.87 2.50
CA PRO A 16 -7.99 -6.95 2.62
C PRO A 16 -8.76 -6.15 1.55
N CYS A 17 -8.11 -5.20 0.85
CA CYS A 17 -8.68 -4.48 -0.29
C CYS A 17 -8.69 -5.27 -1.59
N ALA A 18 -8.03 -6.43 -1.66
CA ALA A 18 -7.81 -7.14 -2.91
C ALA A 18 -9.11 -7.43 -3.67
N GLY A 19 -10.18 -7.83 -2.95
CA GLY A 19 -11.49 -8.04 -3.56
C GLY A 19 -12.03 -6.77 -4.22
N PHE A 20 -12.04 -5.64 -3.50
CA PHE A 20 -12.52 -4.36 -4.04
C PHE A 20 -11.65 -3.83 -5.19
N LEU A 21 -10.34 -4.04 -5.12
CA LEU A 21 -9.37 -3.57 -6.11
C LEU A 21 -9.39 -4.39 -7.41
N THR A 22 -9.93 -5.61 -7.40
CA THR A 22 -9.92 -6.51 -8.56
C THR A 22 -11.31 -6.81 -9.09
N ASN A 23 -12.36 -6.68 -8.28
CA ASN A 23 -13.72 -7.05 -8.63
C ASN A 23 -14.65 -5.83 -8.65
N ALA A 24 -15.07 -5.44 -9.85
CA ALA A 24 -15.97 -4.31 -10.04
C ALA A 24 -17.38 -4.51 -9.46
N SER A 25 -17.78 -5.74 -9.14
CA SER A 25 -19.08 -6.04 -8.51
C SER A 25 -19.09 -5.73 -7.01
N ILE A 26 -17.92 -5.60 -6.37
CA ILE A 26 -17.83 -5.23 -4.95
C ILE A 26 -17.98 -3.71 -4.86
N THR A 27 -19.09 -3.25 -4.30
CA THR A 27 -19.43 -1.81 -4.23
C THR A 27 -18.76 -1.10 -3.08
N GLU A 28 -18.45 -1.81 -1.99
CA GLU A 28 -17.91 -1.24 -0.75
C GLU A 28 -16.58 -1.89 -0.39
N ALA A 29 -15.64 -1.08 0.10
CA ALA A 29 -14.44 -1.59 0.72
C ALA A 29 -14.78 -2.11 2.12
N SER A 30 -14.20 -3.24 2.53
CA SER A 30 -14.36 -3.72 3.90
C SER A 30 -13.74 -2.74 4.90
N SER A 31 -14.23 -2.76 6.15
CA SER A 31 -13.63 -1.99 7.24
C SER A 31 -12.14 -2.30 7.44
N GLU A 32 -11.75 -3.56 7.26
CA GLU A 32 -10.34 -3.99 7.29
C GLU A 32 -9.52 -3.41 6.13
N CYS A 33 -10.09 -3.32 4.92
CA CYS A 33 -9.44 -2.64 3.80
C CYS A 33 -9.17 -1.17 4.13
N CYS A 34 -10.18 -0.46 4.62
CA CYS A 34 -10.01 0.95 4.97
C CYS A 34 -9.03 1.15 6.12
N LYS A 35 -9.05 0.28 7.15
CA LYS A 35 -8.05 0.31 8.21
C LYS A 35 -6.63 0.09 7.67
N GLY A 36 -6.47 -0.87 6.78
CA GLY A 36 -5.20 -1.18 6.11
C GLY A 36 -4.69 0.01 5.31
N PHE A 37 -5.54 0.60 4.48
CA PHE A 37 -5.25 1.81 3.72
C PHE A 37 -4.76 2.94 4.63
N LYS A 38 -5.53 3.30 5.66
CA LYS A 38 -5.19 4.41 6.58
C LYS A 38 -3.92 4.16 7.39
N SER A 39 -3.63 2.90 7.73
CA SER A 39 -2.46 2.58 8.55
C SER A 39 -1.12 2.88 7.85
N VAL A 40 -1.06 2.84 6.51
CA VAL A 40 0.17 3.10 5.76
C VAL A 40 0.78 4.47 6.10
N PRO A 41 0.06 5.60 5.92
CA PRO A 41 0.58 6.91 6.28
C PRO A 41 0.72 7.09 7.80
N ASP A 42 -0.20 6.53 8.60
CA ASP A 42 -0.17 6.62 10.07
C ASP A 42 1.09 6.00 10.68
N ASP A 43 1.63 4.95 10.05
CA ASP A 43 2.88 4.30 10.47
C ASP A 43 4.14 5.03 9.96
N GLY A 44 3.97 6.22 9.39
CA GLY A 44 5.04 7.00 8.75
C GLY A 44 5.38 6.54 7.34
N ALA A 45 4.63 5.58 6.76
CA ALA A 45 4.91 4.94 5.48
C ALA A 45 4.22 5.59 4.28
N ALA A 46 3.94 6.89 4.36
CA ALA A 46 3.27 7.63 3.29
C ALA A 46 3.98 7.48 1.93
N ILE A 47 5.32 7.42 1.91
CA ILE A 47 6.10 7.21 0.67
C ILE A 47 5.80 5.87 -0.03
N CYS A 48 5.33 4.86 0.70
CA CYS A 48 4.98 3.57 0.13
C CYS A 48 3.69 3.62 -0.71
N TYR A 49 2.90 4.69 -0.61
CA TYR A 49 1.81 4.93 -1.55
C TYR A 49 2.29 5.12 -2.99
N CYS A 50 3.55 5.47 -3.23
CA CYS A 50 4.07 5.55 -4.58
C CYS A 50 4.00 4.20 -5.29
N HIS A 51 4.31 3.10 -4.59
CA HIS A 51 4.11 1.76 -5.14
C HIS A 51 2.64 1.45 -5.41
N ILE A 52 1.75 1.92 -4.55
CA ILE A 52 0.32 1.69 -4.69
C ILE A 52 -0.22 2.46 -5.91
N GLY A 53 0.04 3.76 -5.99
CA GLY A 53 -0.40 4.64 -7.09
C GLY A 53 0.22 4.28 -8.44
N ASN A 54 1.48 3.85 -8.45
CA ASN A 54 2.15 3.33 -9.66
C ASN A 54 1.65 1.94 -10.07
N GLY A 55 0.84 1.28 -9.23
CA GLY A 55 0.24 -0.02 -9.51
C GLY A 55 1.13 -1.22 -9.22
N ASP A 56 2.26 -1.05 -8.53
CA ASP A 56 3.11 -2.18 -8.12
C ASP A 56 2.38 -3.17 -7.21
N ILE A 57 1.39 -2.68 -6.45
CA ILE A 57 0.50 -3.53 -5.65
C ILE A 57 -0.23 -4.58 -6.50
N ALA A 58 -0.40 -4.37 -7.81
CA ALA A 58 -1.02 -5.34 -8.73
C ALA A 58 -0.32 -6.72 -8.70
N LYS A 59 0.99 -6.75 -8.40
CA LYS A 59 1.78 -7.99 -8.27
C LYS A 59 1.34 -8.84 -7.06
N LEU A 60 0.67 -8.24 -6.09
CA LEU A 60 0.19 -8.87 -4.86
C LEU A 60 -1.28 -9.27 -4.92
N LEU A 61 -2.00 -8.83 -5.96
CA LEU A 61 -3.43 -9.03 -6.09
C LEU A 61 -3.76 -10.36 -6.77
N PRO A 62 -4.90 -10.99 -6.44
CA PRO A 62 -5.35 -12.22 -7.07
C PRO A 62 -5.87 -12.02 -8.51
N GLY A 63 -5.88 -10.78 -9.01
CA GLY A 63 -6.43 -10.41 -10.31
C GLY A 63 -5.95 -9.03 -10.77
N PRO A 64 -6.37 -8.57 -11.96
CA PRO A 64 -5.94 -7.29 -12.51
C PRO A 64 -6.38 -6.13 -11.61
N LEU A 65 -5.45 -5.22 -11.33
CA LEU A 65 -5.72 -4.01 -10.56
C LEU A 65 -6.68 -3.09 -11.33
N ASN A 66 -7.76 -2.69 -10.69
CA ASN A 66 -8.65 -1.64 -11.17
C ASN A 66 -8.20 -0.30 -10.58
N PHE A 67 -7.49 0.50 -11.38
CA PHE A 67 -7.00 1.82 -10.95
C PHE A 67 -8.12 2.78 -10.54
N THR A 68 -9.28 2.75 -11.21
CA THR A 68 -10.43 3.57 -10.82
C THR A 68 -10.88 3.25 -9.40
N ARG A 69 -10.88 1.96 -9.02
CA ARG A 69 -11.19 1.52 -7.66
C ARG A 69 -10.11 1.97 -6.68
N LEU A 70 -8.84 1.80 -7.03
CA LEU A 70 -7.73 2.24 -6.19
C LEU A 70 -7.83 3.74 -5.84
N TYR A 71 -8.01 4.60 -6.84
CA TYR A 71 -8.13 6.04 -6.63
C TYR A 71 -9.45 6.46 -5.96
N SER A 72 -10.45 5.57 -5.92
CA SER A 72 -11.69 5.81 -5.18
C SER A 72 -11.60 5.47 -3.69
N LEU A 73 -10.56 4.75 -3.23
CA LEU A 73 -10.38 4.36 -1.83
C LEU A 73 -10.44 5.53 -0.83
N PRO A 74 -9.79 6.69 -1.07
CA PRO A 74 -9.91 7.82 -0.14
C PRO A 74 -11.37 8.23 0.08
N LYS A 75 -12.15 8.29 -1.00
CA LYS A 75 -13.58 8.60 -0.95
C LYS A 75 -14.37 7.50 -0.22
N VAL A 76 -14.15 6.22 -0.57
CA VAL A 76 -14.89 5.08 0.00
C VAL A 76 -14.57 4.88 1.48
N CYS A 77 -13.33 5.11 1.89
CA CYS A 77 -12.87 4.97 3.26
C CYS A 77 -13.03 6.24 4.12
N HIS A 78 -13.65 7.28 3.56
CA HIS A 78 -13.79 8.60 4.18
C HIS A 78 -12.46 9.07 4.78
N ASP A 79 -11.43 9.08 3.94
CA ASP A 79 -10.08 9.49 4.31
C ASP A 79 -9.58 10.63 3.43
N ILE A 80 -9.11 11.69 4.09
CA ILE A 80 -8.64 12.92 3.45
C ILE A 80 -7.16 12.78 3.03
N VAL A 81 -6.41 11.91 3.70
CA VAL A 81 -4.95 11.75 3.56
C VAL A 81 -4.57 11.07 2.24
N GLY A 82 -5.50 10.29 1.67
CA GLY A 82 -5.20 9.39 0.58
C GLY A 82 -4.68 10.04 -0.70
N LEU A 83 -4.99 11.31 -0.99
CA LEU A 83 -4.50 11.96 -2.21
C LEU A 83 -3.19 12.75 -1.99
N GLU A 84 -3.06 13.42 -0.85
CA GLU A 84 -1.83 14.15 -0.49
C GLU A 84 -0.63 13.22 -0.35
N ALA A 85 -0.85 11.98 0.10
CA ALA A 85 0.21 11.00 0.21
C ALA A 85 0.82 10.59 -1.14
N TYR A 86 0.09 10.70 -2.25
CA TYR A 86 0.63 10.49 -3.60
C TYR A 86 1.38 11.72 -4.15
N ALA A 87 1.11 12.93 -3.63
CA ALA A 87 1.75 14.16 -4.10
C ALA A 87 3.26 14.18 -3.83
N HIS A 88 3.74 13.31 -2.94
CA HIS A 88 5.15 13.17 -2.60
C HIS A 88 5.91 12.14 -3.47
N CYS A 89 5.22 11.49 -4.41
CA CYS A 89 5.79 10.53 -5.35
C CYS A 89 6.46 11.25 -6.52
N ASP A 90 7.50 12.01 -6.21
CA ASP A 90 8.27 12.74 -7.19
C ASP A 90 9.41 11.85 -7.73
N PRO A 91 9.60 11.73 -9.06
CA PRO A 91 10.71 10.95 -9.61
C PRO A 91 12.09 11.49 -9.19
N GLU A 92 12.19 12.75 -8.78
CA GLU A 92 13.45 13.35 -8.29
C GLU A 92 13.72 13.03 -6.81
N ARG A 93 12.70 12.57 -6.06
CA ARG A 93 12.88 11.99 -4.72
C ARG A 93 13.31 10.53 -4.86
N ALA A 94 14.56 10.35 -5.25
CA ALA A 94 15.25 9.07 -5.17
C ALA A 94 15.19 8.54 -3.72
N GLY A 95 14.36 7.53 -3.45
CA GLY A 95 14.29 6.94 -2.12
C GLY A 95 13.03 6.18 -1.76
N VAL A 96 12.13 5.84 -2.69
CA VAL A 96 11.01 4.92 -2.37
C VAL A 96 11.62 3.58 -1.94
N PRO A 97 11.43 3.14 -0.67
CA PRO A 97 11.98 1.87 -0.21
C PRO A 97 11.38 0.70 -0.99
N PRO A 98 12.13 -0.41 -1.18
CA PRO A 98 11.70 -1.48 -2.07
C PRO A 98 10.40 -2.16 -1.63
N LEU A 99 9.57 -2.52 -2.61
CA LEU A 99 8.41 -3.40 -2.45
C LEU A 99 8.80 -4.86 -2.71
N THR A 100 9.74 -5.37 -1.92
CA THR A 100 10.11 -6.80 -1.92
C THR A 100 9.95 -7.35 -0.50
N PRO A 101 9.59 -8.63 -0.34
CA PRO A 101 9.53 -9.25 0.98
C PRO A 101 10.85 -8.98 1.73
N PRO A 102 10.81 -8.64 3.02
CA PRO A 102 12.04 -8.55 3.81
C PRO A 102 12.75 -9.90 3.71
N SER A 103 14.03 -9.90 3.37
CA SER A 103 14.82 -11.13 3.38
C SER A 103 14.69 -11.77 4.77
N PRO A 104 14.42 -13.08 4.87
CA PRO A 104 14.49 -13.74 6.17
C PRO A 104 15.88 -13.45 6.75
N ALA A 105 15.91 -12.96 7.99
CA ALA A 105 17.17 -12.76 8.70
C ALA A 105 17.96 -14.08 8.64
N PRO A 106 19.29 -14.05 8.39
CA PRO A 106 20.07 -15.28 8.42
C PRO A 106 19.86 -15.94 9.78
N SER A 107 19.33 -17.17 9.78
CA SER A 107 19.22 -17.98 10.97
C SER A 107 20.63 -18.15 11.55
N SER A 108 20.96 -17.40 12.60
CA SER A 108 22.20 -17.64 13.34
C SER A 108 22.17 -19.12 13.77
N PRO A 109 23.23 -19.91 13.50
CA PRO A 109 23.34 -21.22 14.09
C PRO A 109 23.44 -21.03 15.60
N ALA A 110 22.54 -21.66 16.36
CA ALA A 110 22.74 -21.84 17.78
C ALA A 110 24.02 -22.67 17.97
N HIS A 111 24.99 -22.12 18.70
CA HIS A 111 26.21 -22.81 19.12
C HIS A 111 26.05 -23.23 20.57
#